data_AF-A0A6A4NJF5-F1
#
_entry.id   AF-A0A6A4NJF5-F1
#
_cell.length_a   1.000
_cell.length_b   1.000
_cell.length_c   1.000
_cell.angle_alpha   90.00
_cell.angle_beta   90.00
_cell.angle_gamma   90.00
#
_symmetry.space_group_name_H-M   'P 1'
#
loop_
_entity.id
_entity.type
_entity.pdbx_description
1 polymer ?
#
loop_
_entity_poly.entity_id
_entity_poly.type
_entity_poly.pdbx_seq_one_letter_code
_entity_poly.pdbx_strand_id
1 'polypeptide(L)'
;MILYSILQKGITILLMNLDNSTTVETEVALRKNLWHKNMSDDSKEMKLNFLSGTERAREEYHLTPHDGNIHSQIMALNGNILTVNSNGEIPSLQPIYVNPSNPIVVAPFSIVFAHIPDAVVTACK
;
A
#
# COMPACT_ATOMS: atom_id res chain seq x y z
N MET A 1 15.63 9.40 -19.54
CA MET A 1 15.12 8.40 -18.57
C MET A 1 13.62 8.56 -18.47
N ILE A 2 12.88 7.86 -19.33
CA ILE A 2 11.41 7.90 -19.32
C ILE A 2 10.98 6.93 -18.22
N LEU A 3 10.46 7.48 -17.13
CA LEU A 3 9.68 6.72 -16.17
C LEU A 3 8.45 6.23 -16.94
N TYR A 4 8.43 4.97 -17.35
CA TYR A 4 7.15 4.29 -17.62
C TYR A 4 6.50 4.03 -16.26
N SER A 5 6.11 5.09 -15.55
CA SER A 5 4.96 5.00 -14.67
C SER A 5 3.79 4.79 -15.61
N ILE A 6 3.44 3.52 -15.85
CA ILE A 6 2.08 3.20 -16.29
C ILE A 6 1.21 3.95 -15.29
N LEU A 7 0.40 4.91 -15.76
CA LEU A 7 -0.62 5.58 -14.96
C LEU A 7 -1.62 4.49 -14.55
N GLN A 8 -1.26 3.72 -13.51
CA GLN A 8 -2.17 2.80 -12.87
C GLN A 8 -3.19 3.66 -12.14
N LYS A 9 -4.44 3.51 -12.54
CA LYS A 9 -5.57 4.10 -11.84
C LYS A 9 -5.66 3.42 -10.48
N GLY A 10 -5.96 4.18 -9.43
CA GLY A 10 -6.03 3.65 -8.09
C GLY A 10 -5.75 4.70 -7.05
N ILE A 11 -5.49 4.23 -5.83
CA ILE A 11 -5.01 5.07 -4.73
C ILE A 11 -3.78 4.42 -4.11
N THR A 12 -2.87 5.25 -3.60
CA THR A 12 -1.76 4.79 -2.77
C THR A 12 -1.96 5.33 -1.36
N ILE A 13 -1.85 4.44 -0.38
CA ILE A 13 -1.91 4.78 1.04
C ILE A 13 -0.50 4.64 1.61
N LEU A 14 -0.04 5.67 2.33
CA LEU A 14 1.17 5.60 3.14
C LEU A 14 0.78 5.30 4.58
N LEU A 15 1.36 4.25 5.13
CA LEU A 15 1.24 3.87 6.54
C LEU A 15 2.63 3.95 7.17
N MET A 16 2.70 4.50 8.37
CA MET A 16 3.95 4.65 9.11
C MET A 16 3.74 4.17 10.54
N ASN A 17 4.59 3.24 10.96
CA ASN A 17 4.63 2.78 12.34
C ASN A 17 5.87 3.37 13.03
N LEU A 18 5.63 4.20 14.03
CA LEU A 18 6.68 4.87 14.81
C LEU A 18 6.94 4.18 16.15
N ASP A 19 6.25 3.08 16.43
CA ASP A 19 6.51 2.27 17.62
C ASP A 19 7.70 1.32 17.38
N ASN A 20 8.42 1.00 18.45
CA ASN A 20 9.66 0.23 18.40
C ASN A 20 9.48 -1.27 18.64
N SER A 21 8.27 -1.70 19.01
CA SER A 21 8.02 -3.05 19.52
C SER A 21 6.78 -3.71 18.93
N THR A 22 5.86 -2.92 18.40
CA THR A 22 4.57 -3.40 17.91
C THR A 22 4.55 -3.48 16.40
N THR A 23 4.05 -4.60 15.88
CA THR A 23 3.63 -4.74 14.49
C THR A 23 2.14 -4.39 14.41
N VAL A 24 1.76 -3.53 13.48
CA VAL A 24 0.37 -3.14 13.27
C VAL A 24 -0.20 -3.88 12.07
N GLU A 25 -1.35 -4.52 12.24
CA GLU A 25 -2.12 -5.09 11.13
C GLU A 25 -3.31 -4.17 10.83
N THR A 26 -3.47 -3.77 9.57
CA THR A 26 -4.56 -2.88 9.16
C THR A 26 -5.20 -3.34 7.86
N GLU A 27 -6.50 -3.12 7.75
CA GLU A 27 -7.27 -3.45 6.56
C GLU A 27 -7.74 -2.15 5.89
N VAL A 28 -7.82 -2.16 4.56
CA VAL A 28 -8.35 -1.01 3.82
C VAL A 28 -9.78 -1.31 3.41
N ALA A 29 -10.70 -0.43 3.82
CA ALA A 29 -12.09 -0.47 3.38
C ALA A 29 -12.41 0.73 2.49
N LEU A 30 -12.84 0.48 1.26
CA LEU A 30 -13.38 1.50 0.36
C LEU A 30 -14.90 1.51 0.46
N ARG A 31 -15.47 2.59 0.99
CA ARG A 31 -16.93 2.78 1.01
C ARG A 31 -17.38 3.47 -0.27
N LYS A 32 -18.25 2.81 -1.04
CA LYS A 32 -19.04 3.49 -2.06
C LYS A 32 -20.17 4.23 -1.36
N ASN A 33 -20.15 5.55 -1.38
CA ASN A 33 -21.32 6.30 -0.96
C ASN A 33 -22.40 6.12 -2.04
N LEU A 34 -23.41 5.29 -1.77
CA LEU A 34 -24.61 5.14 -2.59
C LEU A 34 -25.53 6.35 -2.38
N TRP A 35 -25.08 7.55 -2.75
CA TRP A 35 -26.00 8.67 -2.88
C TRP A 35 -26.93 8.34 -4.05
N HIS A 36 -28.23 8.29 -3.78
CA HIS A 36 -29.33 7.85 -4.67
C HIS A 36 -29.77 6.38 -4.56
N LYS A 37 -30.07 5.89 -3.36
CA LYS A 37 -31.24 5.01 -3.18
C LYS A 37 -31.91 5.34 -1.86
N ASN A 38 -33.18 5.74 -1.96
CA ASN A 38 -34.02 6.10 -0.83
C ASN A 38 -34.08 4.95 0.20
N MET A 39 -33.93 5.33 1.47
CA MET A 39 -34.63 4.79 2.63
C MET A 39 -34.49 3.29 2.95
N SER A 40 -33.54 2.95 3.82
CA SER A 40 -33.80 2.21 5.07
C SER A 40 -32.54 2.25 5.94
N ASP A 41 -32.79 2.51 7.21
CA ASP A 41 -31.83 2.80 8.28
C ASP A 41 -31.15 1.51 8.77
N ASP A 42 -30.16 1.04 8.01
CA ASP A 42 -29.23 0.01 8.46
C ASP A 42 -27.88 0.27 7.78
N SER A 43 -27.08 1.16 8.37
CA SER A 43 -25.71 1.46 7.90
C SER A 43 -24.81 0.27 8.17
N LYS A 44 -25.03 -0.83 7.45
CA LYS A 44 -24.04 -1.89 7.34
C LYS A 44 -22.85 -1.27 6.66
N GLU A 45 -21.78 -1.07 7.43
CA GLU A 45 -20.45 -0.97 6.86
C GLU A 45 -20.31 -2.18 5.94
N MET A 46 -20.45 -1.95 4.63
CA MET A 46 -20.02 -2.95 3.67
C MET A 46 -18.51 -2.91 3.77
N LYS A 47 -17.97 -3.65 4.75
CA LYS A 47 -16.63 -4.21 4.69
C LYS A 47 -16.61 -4.84 3.32
N LEU A 48 -15.96 -4.17 2.37
CA LEU A 48 -15.97 -4.59 0.98
C LEU A 48 -15.25 -5.94 1.03
N ASN A 49 -16.01 -7.01 1.13
CA ASN A 49 -15.47 -8.35 1.03
C ASN A 49 -14.90 -8.38 -0.39
N PHE A 50 -13.57 -8.31 -0.48
CA PHE A 50 -12.73 -8.39 -1.67
C PHE A 50 -12.91 -9.78 -2.33
N LEU A 51 -14.15 -10.13 -2.65
CA LEU A 51 -14.65 -11.45 -3.05
C LEU A 51 -15.36 -11.37 -4.40
N SER A 52 -14.88 -10.50 -5.30
CA SER A 52 -15.18 -10.66 -6.71
C SER A 52 -13.87 -11.05 -7.39
N GLY A 53 -13.80 -12.26 -7.95
CA GLY A 53 -12.60 -12.92 -8.49
C GLY A 53 -11.94 -12.26 -9.71
N THR A 54 -11.95 -10.93 -9.75
CA THR A 54 -11.42 -10.03 -10.80
C THR A 54 -10.53 -8.92 -10.22
N GLU A 55 -10.29 -8.91 -8.90
CA GLU A 55 -9.52 -7.84 -8.24
C GLU A 55 -8.02 -8.08 -8.35
N ARG A 56 -7.29 -7.07 -8.87
CA ARG A 56 -5.83 -7.12 -8.97
C ARG A 56 -5.22 -7.18 -7.57
N ALA A 57 -4.08 -7.89 -7.46
CA ALA A 57 -3.31 -7.92 -6.23
C ALA A 57 -2.92 -6.49 -5.81
N ARG A 58 -3.01 -6.23 -4.50
CA ARG A 58 -2.49 -5.01 -3.91
C ARG A 58 -0.97 -5.02 -4.00
N GLU A 59 -0.39 -3.89 -4.39
CA GLU A 59 1.06 -3.73 -4.50
C GLU A 59 1.57 -3.07 -3.22
N GLU A 60 2.46 -3.74 -2.50
CA GLU A 60 3.01 -3.20 -1.25
C GLU A 60 4.53 -2.98 -1.33
N TYR A 61 4.97 -1.84 -0.81
CA TYR A 61 6.35 -1.41 -0.77
C TYR A 61 6.71 -1.12 0.69
N HIS A 62 7.33 -2.11 1.33
CA HIS A 62 7.75 -2.05 2.73
C HIS A 62 9.16 -1.49 2.82
N LEU A 63 9.29 -0.30 3.40
CA LEU A 63 10.55 0.36 3.65
C LEU A 63 10.95 0.16 5.11
N THR A 64 12.10 -0.45 5.31
CA THR A 64 12.73 -0.62 6.63
C THR A 64 14.12 -0.01 6.63
N PRO A 65 14.56 0.59 7.76
CA PRO A 65 15.97 0.93 7.92
C PRO A 65 16.83 -0.33 7.83
N HIS A 66 18.02 -0.22 7.24
CA HIS A 66 18.99 -1.31 7.22
C HIS A 66 19.28 -1.79 8.64
N ASP A 67 19.21 -3.10 8.84
CA ASP A 67 19.41 -3.79 10.12
C ASP A 67 18.52 -3.27 11.27
N GLY A 68 17.39 -2.63 10.96
CA GLY A 68 16.49 -2.06 11.98
C GLY A 68 17.04 -0.79 12.63
N ASN A 69 18.17 -0.25 12.16
CA ASN A 69 18.77 0.95 12.72
C ASN A 69 18.14 2.23 12.15
N ILE A 70 17.29 2.89 12.91
CA ILE A 70 16.58 4.13 12.49
C ILE A 70 17.51 5.30 12.11
N HIS A 71 18.78 5.27 12.49
CA HIS A 71 19.78 6.26 12.07
C HIS A 71 20.50 5.90 10.77
N SER A 72 20.27 4.69 10.26
CA SER A 72 20.83 4.23 8.98
C SER A 72 20.41 5.17 7.85
N GLN A 73 21.35 5.50 6.99
CA GLN A 73 21.08 6.19 5.72
C GLN A 73 20.76 5.20 4.59
N ILE A 74 20.79 3.91 4.88
CA ILE A 74 20.49 2.82 3.96
C ILE A 74 19.11 2.28 4.32
N MET A 75 18.23 2.22 3.32
CA MET A 75 16.90 1.65 3.43
C MET A 75 16.83 0.35 2.63
N ALA A 76 16.01 -0.58 3.07
CA ALA A 76 15.64 -1.76 2.32
C ALA A 76 14.18 -1.66 1.87
N LEU A 77 13.92 -2.03 0.62
CA LEU A 77 12.58 -2.21 0.06
C LEU A 77 12.25 -3.69 0.00
N ASN A 78 11.22 -4.12 0.72
CA ASN A 78 10.77 -5.51 0.77
C ASN A 78 11.95 -6.46 1.11
N GLY A 79 12.83 -6.03 2.01
CA GLY A 79 14.04 -6.75 2.42
C GLY A 79 15.29 -6.54 1.53
N ASN A 80 15.17 -5.88 0.39
CA ASN A 80 16.29 -5.65 -0.53
C ASN A 80 16.87 -4.24 -0.37
N ILE A 81 18.17 -4.12 -0.18
CA ILE A 81 18.84 -2.81 -0.02
C ILE A 81 18.63 -1.95 -1.27
N LEU A 82 18.13 -0.74 -1.04
CA LEU A 82 18.06 0.29 -2.07
C LEU A 82 19.40 1.00 -2.16
N THR A 83 20.15 0.71 -3.22
CA THR A 83 21.37 1.43 -3.57
C THR A 83 21.34 1.76 -5.06
N VAL A 84 21.87 2.93 -5.40
CA VAL A 84 22.19 3.24 -6.79
C VAL A 84 23.40 2.43 -7.23
N ASN A 85 23.51 2.16 -8.52
CA ASN A 85 24.72 1.53 -9.07
C ASN A 85 25.85 2.57 -9.24
N SER A 86 27.02 2.13 -9.72
CA SER A 86 28.18 3.00 -9.96
C SER A 86 27.91 4.18 -10.89
N ASN A 87 26.87 4.07 -11.73
CA ASN A 87 26.49 5.10 -12.69
C ASN A 87 25.41 6.03 -12.12
N GLY A 88 25.00 5.86 -10.86
CA GLY A 88 23.94 6.63 -10.21
C GLY A 88 22.54 6.25 -10.65
N GLU A 89 22.36 5.12 -11.32
CA GLU A 89 21.04 4.66 -11.76
C GLU A 89 20.23 4.13 -10.58
N ILE A 90 18.96 4.55 -10.50
CA ILE A 90 18.04 4.14 -9.45
C ILE A 90 17.58 2.70 -9.73
N PRO A 91 17.63 1.79 -8.75
CA PRO A 91 17.17 0.42 -8.94
C PRO A 91 15.66 0.39 -9.18
N SER A 92 15.18 -0.68 -9.81
CA SER A 92 13.75 -0.89 -9.96
C SER A 92 13.08 -1.09 -8.60
N LEU A 93 12.02 -0.32 -8.32
CA LEU A 93 11.25 -0.43 -7.09
C LEU A 93 10.17 -1.50 -7.28
N GLN A 94 10.47 -2.72 -6.86
CA GLN A 94 9.58 -3.87 -7.04
C GLN A 94 8.63 -4.03 -5.86
N PRO A 95 7.30 -4.06 -6.09
CA PRO A 95 6.34 -4.36 -5.04
C PRO A 95 6.37 -5.84 -4.66
N ILE A 96 5.78 -6.15 -3.52
CA ILE A 96 5.18 -7.47 -3.29
C ILE A 96 3.70 -7.41 -3.63
N TYR A 97 3.18 -8.48 -4.21
CA TYR A 97 1.77 -8.59 -4.57
C TYR A 97 1.03 -9.34 -3.47
N VAL A 98 0.10 -8.65 -2.82
CA VAL A 98 -0.63 -9.16 -1.66
C VAL A 98 -2.11 -9.31 -2.03
N ASN A 99 -2.73 -10.40 -1.56
CA ASN A 99 -4.17 -10.57 -1.71
C ASN A 99 -4.88 -9.40 -1.01
N PRO A 100 -5.80 -8.68 -1.67
CA PRO A 100 -6.52 -7.56 -1.06
C PRO A 100 -7.23 -7.91 0.26
N SER A 101 -7.66 -9.16 0.44
CA SER A 101 -8.30 -9.66 1.66
C SER A 101 -7.34 -9.81 2.86
N ASN A 102 -6.03 -9.88 2.61
CA ASN A 102 -5.05 -9.95 3.69
C ASN A 102 -4.83 -8.56 4.30
N PRO A 103 -4.55 -8.46 5.60
CA PRO A 103 -4.17 -7.19 6.21
C PRO A 103 -2.84 -6.68 5.64
N ILE A 104 -2.66 -5.37 5.67
CA ILE A 104 -1.36 -4.73 5.51
C ILE A 104 -0.66 -4.83 6.86
N VAL A 105 0.53 -5.43 6.87
CA VAL A 105 1.35 -5.62 8.07
C VAL A 105 2.44 -4.55 8.12
N VAL A 106 2.43 -3.69 9.12
CA VAL A 106 3.39 -2.58 9.26
C VAL A 106 4.31 -2.86 10.46
N ALA A 107 5.55 -3.23 10.17
CA ALA A 107 6.57 -3.56 11.17
C ALA A 107 6.97 -2.35 12.04
N PRO A 108 7.59 -2.55 13.22
CA PRO A 108 8.16 -1.46 14.00
C PRO A 108 9.10 -0.57 13.17
N PHE A 109 9.07 0.74 13.43
CA PHE A 109 9.91 1.74 12.73
C PHE A 109 9.98 1.59 11.20
N SER A 110 8.84 1.33 10.58
CA SER A 110 8.75 1.09 9.14
C SER A 110 7.70 1.96 8.47
N ILE A 111 7.81 2.05 7.15
CA ILE A 111 6.85 2.72 6.29
C ILE A 111 6.37 1.71 5.25
N VAL A 112 5.08 1.69 4.96
CA VAL A 112 4.50 0.88 3.89
C VAL A 112 3.74 1.79 2.94
N PHE A 113 4.06 1.71 1.65
CA PHE A 113 3.18 2.22 0.60
C PHE A 113 2.36 1.06 0.09
N ALA A 114 1.04 1.16 0.22
CA ALA A 114 0.10 0.19 -0.30
C ALA A 114 -0.67 0.82 -1.46
N HIS A 115 -0.36 0.38 -2.68
CA HIS A 115 -1.07 0.79 -3.88
C HIS A 115 -2.22 -0.18 -4.15
N ILE A 116 -3.43 0.38 -4.20
CA ILE A 116 -4.68 -0.34 -4.45
C ILE A 116 -5.07 -0.04 -5.90
N PRO A 117 -4.71 -0.93 -6.83
CA PRO A 117 -5.01 -0.74 -8.24
C PRO A 117 -6.52 -0.74 -8.46
N ASP A 118 -6.95 0.03 -9.46
CA ASP A 118 -8.33 0.15 -9.93
C ASP A 118 -9.34 0.64 -8.86
N ALA A 119 -8.85 1.18 -7.75
CA ALA A 119 -9.70 1.83 -6.75
C ALA A 119 -10.48 2.99 -7.38
N VAL A 120 -11.81 2.87 -7.42
CA VAL A 120 -12.69 3.86 -8.03
C VAL A 120 -13.02 4.94 -6.99
N VAL A 121 -12.14 5.92 -6.87
CA VAL A 121 -12.33 7.11 -6.02
C VAL A 121 -12.61 8.32 -6.90
N THR A 122 -13.73 9.01 -6.68
CA THR A 122 -14.17 10.14 -7.52
C THR A 122 -13.14 11.26 -7.61
N ALA A 123 -12.40 11.53 -6.54
CA ALA A 123 -11.37 12.56 -6.51
C ALA A 123 -10.09 12.19 -7.30
N CYS A 124 -9.93 10.92 -7.69
CA CYS A 124 -8.74 10.40 -8.39
C CYS A 124 -9.02 10.14 -9.89
N LYS A 125 -10.02 10.83 -10.45
CA LYS A 125 -10.41 10.78 -11.87
C LYS A 125 -9.90 11.97 -12.65
#